data_AF-A0A418ZSR5-F1
#
_entry.id   AF-A0A418ZSR5-F1
#
_cell.length_a   1.000
_cell.length_b   1.000
_cell.length_c   1.000
_cell.angle_alpha   90.00
_cell.angle_beta   90.00
_cell.angle_gamma   90.00
#
_symmetry.space_group_name_H-M   'P 1'
#
loop_
_entity.id
_entity.type
_entity.pdbx_description
1 polymer ?
#
loop_
_entity_poly.entity_id
_entity_poly.type
_entity_poly.pdbx_seq_one_letter_code
_entity_poly.pdbx_strand_id
1 'polypeptide(L)'
;PPGRGPARPGGASMAPAGPIPAIPLDGPNAGEALLEGAALLICALRPEMVAEIEARLERLPPRDPDRAALLHDLLTGQGSEAGRRALETLRADAHLGLTPAVIEQQDAEAAAAILTNLLDRLEAHRAASAELARAEAEIQGEADEGLTWRMQQITRARHRAERPDMEDSGDLNEDRDALSAQLQTWLSGEIWRKPPRR
;
A
#
# COMPACT_ATOMS: atom_id res chain seq x y z
N PRO A 1 -11.10 66.79 -41.32
CA PRO A 1 -10.42 65.87 -42.28
C PRO A 1 -8.94 66.27 -42.51
N PRO A 2 -8.01 65.35 -42.81
CA PRO A 2 -7.48 64.25 -41.98
C PRO A 2 -5.92 64.24 -41.90
N GLY A 3 -5.33 63.29 -41.14
CA GLY A 3 -3.92 62.85 -41.29
C GLY A 3 -3.17 62.67 -39.95
N ARG A 4 -3.29 61.57 -39.22
CA ARG A 4 -2.58 60.26 -39.34
C ARG A 4 -1.10 60.32 -38.89
N GLY A 5 -0.80 59.65 -37.77
CA GLY A 5 0.53 59.58 -37.13
C GLY A 5 1.50 58.57 -37.78
N PRO A 6 2.54 58.15 -37.04
CA PRO A 6 2.74 56.71 -36.92
C PRO A 6 3.07 56.25 -35.48
N ALA A 7 2.39 55.18 -35.07
CA ALA A 7 2.76 54.36 -33.92
C ALA A 7 3.84 53.35 -34.33
N ARG A 8 4.83 53.12 -33.46
CA ARG A 8 5.83 52.05 -33.59
C ARG A 8 5.30 50.79 -32.87
N PRO A 9 5.37 49.59 -33.48
CA PRO A 9 4.97 48.36 -32.83
C PRO A 9 6.13 47.77 -32.01
N GLY A 10 5.90 47.58 -30.72
CA GLY A 10 6.76 46.74 -29.87
C GLY A 10 6.42 45.27 -30.12
N GLY A 11 7.27 44.58 -30.87
CA GLY A 11 7.22 43.13 -31.01
C GLY A 11 7.81 42.47 -29.77
N ALA A 12 6.97 42.06 -28.83
CA ALA A 12 7.38 41.09 -27.82
C ALA A 12 7.37 39.70 -28.46
N SER A 13 8.57 39.12 -28.58
CA SER A 13 8.78 37.76 -29.09
C SER A 13 8.08 36.76 -28.17
N MET A 14 7.05 36.07 -28.67
CA MET A 14 6.48 34.90 -28.02
C MET A 14 7.51 33.77 -28.08
N ALA A 15 8.24 33.56 -26.99
CA ALA A 15 8.93 32.30 -26.78
C ALA A 15 7.88 31.18 -26.70
N PRO A 16 8.09 30.02 -27.34
CA PRO A 16 7.19 28.88 -27.19
C PRO A 16 7.18 28.45 -25.72
N ALA A 17 5.98 28.38 -25.13
CA ALA A 17 5.79 27.82 -23.80
C ALA A 17 6.35 26.40 -23.81
N GLY A 18 7.39 26.16 -23.01
CA GLY A 18 7.88 24.81 -22.76
C GLY A 18 6.78 23.95 -22.14
N PRO A 19 6.92 22.61 -22.16
CA PRO A 19 5.94 21.71 -21.56
C PRO A 19 5.68 22.13 -20.11
N ILE A 20 4.41 22.34 -19.77
CA ILE A 20 3.96 22.59 -18.41
C ILE A 20 4.46 21.42 -17.55
N PRO A 21 5.15 21.65 -16.43
CA PRO A 21 5.58 20.56 -15.58
C PRO A 21 4.37 19.74 -15.16
N ALA A 22 4.41 18.44 -15.43
CA ALA A 22 3.44 17.50 -14.87
C ALA A 22 3.42 17.66 -13.35
N ILE A 23 2.23 17.71 -12.77
CA ILE A 23 2.06 17.72 -11.31
C ILE A 23 2.81 16.49 -10.79
N PRO A 24 3.82 16.62 -9.90
CA PRO A 24 4.48 15.47 -9.33
C PRO A 24 3.60 14.90 -8.20
N LEU A 25 2.42 14.40 -8.57
CA LEU A 25 1.78 13.30 -7.83
C LEU A 25 2.53 11.98 -8.13
N ASP A 26 3.44 11.99 -9.12
CA ASP A 26 4.18 10.86 -9.69
C ASP A 26 5.34 10.31 -8.84
N GLY A 27 5.47 10.73 -7.59
CA GLY A 27 6.33 9.99 -6.67
C GLY A 27 5.73 8.59 -6.43
N PRO A 28 6.47 7.49 -6.61
CA PRO A 28 5.98 6.14 -6.26
C PRO A 28 5.58 5.97 -4.78
N ASN A 29 5.82 7.01 -3.96
CA ASN A 29 5.54 7.09 -2.53
C ASN A 29 4.59 8.25 -2.14
N ALA A 30 3.77 8.77 -3.05
CA ALA A 30 2.72 9.71 -2.63
C ALA A 30 1.85 9.01 -1.57
N GLY A 31 1.81 9.56 -0.36
CA GLY A 31 1.09 8.94 0.76
C GLY A 31 -0.40 8.78 0.44
N GLU A 32 -1.04 7.74 0.98
CA GLU A 32 -2.46 7.45 0.72
C GLU A 32 -3.38 8.66 0.95
N ALA A 33 -3.10 9.48 1.96
CA ALA A 33 -3.86 10.70 2.24
C ALA A 33 -3.75 11.77 1.13
N LEU A 34 -2.63 11.85 0.42
CA LEU A 34 -2.48 12.79 -0.70
C LEU A 34 -3.26 12.29 -1.92
N LEU A 35 -3.16 10.99 -2.22
CA LEU A 35 -3.89 10.37 -3.34
C LEU A 35 -5.41 10.42 -3.10
N GLU A 36 -5.86 10.12 -1.89
CA GLU A 36 -7.27 10.24 -1.48
C GLU A 36 -7.75 11.69 -1.59
N GLY A 37 -6.99 12.66 -1.07
CA GLY A 37 -7.32 14.08 -1.21
C GLY A 37 -7.40 14.54 -2.67
N ALA A 38 -6.46 14.11 -3.52
CA ALA A 38 -6.47 14.42 -4.95
C ALA A 38 -7.71 13.84 -5.64
N ALA A 39 -8.07 12.58 -5.35
CA ALA A 39 -9.25 11.94 -5.92
C ALA A 39 -10.54 12.68 -5.55
N LEU A 40 -10.70 13.05 -4.26
CA LEU A 40 -11.86 13.83 -3.80
C LEU A 40 -11.91 15.21 -4.46
N LEU A 41 -10.78 15.89 -4.58
CA LEU A 41 -10.69 17.20 -5.24
C LEU A 41 -11.07 17.11 -6.73
N ILE A 42 -10.59 16.11 -7.45
CA ILE A 42 -10.93 15.89 -8.86
C ILE A 42 -12.44 15.63 -9.00
N CYS A 43 -13.02 14.77 -8.16
CA CYS A 43 -14.46 14.50 -8.19
C CYS A 43 -15.28 15.75 -7.89
N ALA A 44 -14.82 16.62 -6.99
CA ALA A 44 -15.48 17.90 -6.72
C ALA A 44 -15.37 18.91 -7.88
N LEU A 45 -14.30 18.83 -8.68
CA LEU A 45 -14.10 19.68 -9.87
C LEU A 45 -14.87 19.16 -11.10
N ARG A 46 -15.04 17.84 -11.19
CA ARG A 46 -15.72 17.14 -12.29
C ARG A 46 -16.79 16.16 -11.74
N PRO A 47 -17.90 16.67 -11.18
CA PRO A 47 -18.92 15.82 -10.54
C PRO A 47 -19.55 14.78 -11.47
N GLU A 48 -19.52 15.00 -12.79
CA GLU A 48 -20.04 14.07 -13.79
C GLU A 48 -19.33 12.70 -13.79
N MET A 49 -18.11 12.63 -13.24
CA MET A 49 -17.31 11.41 -13.19
C MET A 49 -17.70 10.50 -12.01
N VAL A 50 -18.35 11.04 -10.98
CA VAL A 50 -18.65 10.33 -9.72
C VAL A 50 -19.44 9.05 -9.97
N ALA A 51 -20.42 9.08 -10.88
CA ALA A 51 -21.26 7.93 -11.19
C ALA A 51 -20.48 6.74 -11.77
N GLU A 52 -19.40 6.99 -12.51
CA GLU A 52 -18.59 5.92 -13.13
C GLU A 52 -17.73 5.18 -12.09
N ILE A 53 -17.24 5.91 -11.10
CA ILE A 53 -16.28 5.42 -10.09
C ILE A 53 -16.89 5.31 -8.68
N GLU A 54 -18.22 5.40 -8.57
CA GLU A 54 -18.99 5.35 -7.31
C GLU A 54 -18.55 4.21 -6.40
N ALA A 55 -18.55 2.98 -6.92
CA ALA A 55 -18.16 1.80 -6.14
C ALA A 55 -16.70 1.84 -5.66
N ARG A 56 -15.80 2.57 -6.36
CA ARG A 56 -14.41 2.75 -5.92
C ARG A 56 -14.32 3.82 -4.84
N LEU A 57 -15.08 4.91 -4.98
CA LEU A 57 -15.20 5.98 -3.98
C LEU A 57 -15.74 5.45 -2.66
N GLU A 58 -16.77 4.60 -2.67
CA GLU A 58 -17.33 3.99 -1.45
C GLU A 58 -16.30 3.20 -0.63
N ARG A 59 -15.25 2.71 -1.29
CA ARG A 59 -14.17 1.94 -0.65
C ARG A 59 -13.01 2.81 -0.21
N LEU A 60 -13.04 4.13 -0.44
CA LEU A 60 -12.01 5.03 0.06
C LEU A 60 -12.18 5.22 1.58
N PRO A 61 -11.14 4.95 2.40
CA PRO A 61 -11.09 5.31 3.79
C PRO A 61 -10.74 6.80 3.86
N PRO A 62 -11.67 7.64 4.28
CA PRO A 62 -11.40 9.06 4.37
C PRO A 62 -10.31 9.31 5.41
N ARG A 63 -9.40 10.25 5.14
CA ARG A 63 -8.28 10.53 6.08
C ARG A 63 -8.78 11.11 7.41
N ASP A 64 -9.87 11.86 7.38
CA ASP A 64 -10.43 12.57 8.53
C ASP A 64 -11.97 12.73 8.36
N PRO A 65 -12.69 13.14 9.43
CA PRO A 65 -14.14 13.28 9.39
C PRO A 65 -14.67 14.30 8.37
N ASP A 66 -13.92 15.36 8.07
CA ASP A 66 -14.35 16.39 7.12
C ASP A 66 -14.25 15.85 5.69
N ARG A 67 -13.17 15.11 5.37
CA ARG A 67 -13.06 14.38 4.09
C ARG A 67 -14.10 13.26 3.97
N ALA A 68 -14.48 12.62 5.08
CA ALA A 68 -15.58 11.65 5.08
C ALA A 68 -16.91 12.32 4.71
N ALA A 69 -17.17 13.51 5.25
CA ALA A 69 -18.33 14.31 4.89
C ALA A 69 -18.29 14.74 3.40
N LEU A 70 -17.12 15.16 2.89
CA LEU A 70 -16.95 15.48 1.48
C LEU A 70 -17.22 14.27 0.57
N LEU A 71 -16.68 13.10 0.90
CA LEU A 71 -16.96 11.87 0.16
C LEU A 71 -18.46 11.57 0.12
N HIS A 72 -19.13 11.66 1.27
CA HIS A 72 -20.57 11.45 1.36
C HIS A 72 -21.36 12.48 0.53
N ASP A 73 -20.97 13.76 0.60
CA ASP A 73 -21.58 14.85 -0.16
C ASP A 73 -21.44 14.60 -1.68
N LEU A 74 -20.27 14.16 -2.14
CA LEU A 74 -20.03 13.81 -3.54
C LEU A 74 -20.92 12.66 -4.02
N LEU A 75 -21.05 11.60 -3.23
CA LEU A 75 -21.86 10.42 -3.56
C LEU A 75 -23.37 10.72 -3.55
N THR A 76 -23.83 11.64 -2.68
CA THR A 76 -25.25 11.94 -2.48
C THR A 76 -25.72 13.23 -3.17
N GLY A 77 -24.79 13.99 -3.76
CA GLY A 77 -25.06 15.32 -4.33
C GLY A 77 -25.44 16.36 -3.27
N GLN A 78 -25.02 16.18 -2.01
CA GLN A 78 -25.24 17.12 -0.92
C GLN A 78 -24.07 18.11 -0.77
N GLY A 79 -24.18 19.05 0.18
CA GLY A 79 -23.18 20.10 0.40
C GLY A 79 -23.09 20.51 1.87
N SER A 80 -22.73 19.57 2.73
CA SER A 80 -22.57 19.79 4.16
C SER A 80 -21.50 20.84 4.48
N GLU A 81 -21.59 21.46 5.66
CA GLU A 81 -20.57 22.41 6.12
C GLU A 81 -19.19 21.75 6.28
N ALA A 82 -19.17 20.49 6.75
CA ALA A 82 -17.92 19.75 6.91
C ALA A 82 -17.28 19.41 5.57
N GLY A 83 -18.06 18.96 4.57
CA GLY A 83 -17.56 18.68 3.24
C GLY A 83 -17.03 19.94 2.53
N ARG A 84 -17.72 21.08 2.69
CA ARG A 84 -17.23 22.37 2.17
C ARG A 84 -15.89 22.78 2.79
N ARG A 85 -15.72 22.66 4.12
CA ARG A 85 -14.44 22.92 4.80
C ARG A 85 -13.33 21.98 4.32
N ALA A 86 -13.62 20.69 4.11
CA ALA A 86 -12.66 19.75 3.54
C ALA A 86 -12.24 20.16 2.12
N LEU A 87 -13.19 20.53 1.26
CA LEU A 87 -12.87 20.97 -0.10
C LEU A 87 -12.02 22.25 -0.11
N GLU A 88 -12.31 23.22 0.75
CA GLU A 88 -11.49 24.42 0.92
C GLU A 88 -10.08 24.08 1.38
N THR A 89 -9.94 23.15 2.33
CA THR A 89 -8.66 22.67 2.83
C THR A 89 -7.84 21.99 1.73
N LEU A 90 -8.47 21.13 0.93
CA LEU A 90 -7.82 20.44 -0.20
C LEU A 90 -7.39 21.43 -1.29
N ARG A 91 -8.17 22.48 -1.56
CA ARG A 91 -7.78 23.54 -2.50
C ARG A 91 -6.61 24.39 -2.00
N ALA A 92 -6.48 24.56 -0.69
CA ALA A 92 -5.39 25.31 -0.07
C ALA A 92 -4.11 24.48 0.15
N ASP A 93 -4.17 23.15 -0.01
CA ASP A 93 -3.02 22.27 0.15
C ASP A 93 -1.96 22.55 -0.92
N ALA A 94 -0.73 22.86 -0.48
CA ALA A 94 0.38 23.20 -1.37
C ALA A 94 0.76 22.07 -2.34
N HIS A 95 0.53 20.81 -1.96
CA HIS A 95 0.79 19.64 -2.81
C HIS A 95 -0.31 19.41 -3.84
N LEU A 96 -1.54 19.90 -3.58
CA LEU A 96 -2.68 19.78 -4.47
C LEU A 96 -3.00 21.07 -5.25
N GLY A 97 -2.35 22.19 -4.94
CA GLY A 97 -2.72 23.51 -5.46
C GLY A 97 -2.70 23.65 -6.99
N LEU A 98 -1.93 22.82 -7.71
CA LEU A 98 -1.94 22.79 -9.18
C LEU A 98 -3.07 21.93 -9.77
N THR A 99 -3.65 21.03 -8.97
CA THR A 99 -4.68 20.06 -9.41
C THR A 99 -5.87 20.76 -10.08
N PRO A 100 -6.47 21.82 -9.50
CA PRO A 100 -7.60 22.50 -10.15
C PRO A 100 -7.25 23.01 -11.55
N ALA A 101 -6.14 23.74 -11.67
CA ALA A 101 -5.72 24.33 -12.93
C ALA A 101 -5.43 23.26 -14.01
N VAL A 102 -4.87 22.11 -13.63
CA VAL A 102 -4.57 21.03 -14.58
C VAL A 102 -5.84 20.31 -15.02
N ILE A 103 -6.73 19.99 -14.08
CA ILE A 103 -7.95 19.22 -14.34
C ILE A 103 -8.97 20.04 -15.15
N GLU A 104 -9.07 21.34 -14.89
CA GLU A 104 -9.93 22.25 -15.67
C GLU A 104 -9.48 22.38 -17.13
N GLN A 105 -8.20 22.12 -17.44
CA GLN A 105 -7.67 22.14 -18.80
C GLN A 105 -7.83 20.80 -19.53
N GLN A 106 -8.17 19.72 -18.83
CA GLN A 106 -8.35 18.39 -19.44
C GLN A 106 -9.76 18.21 -20.00
N ASP A 107 -9.87 17.46 -21.09
CA ASP A 107 -11.15 16.87 -21.49
C ASP A 107 -11.60 15.78 -20.50
N ALA A 108 -12.82 15.29 -20.68
CA ALA A 108 -13.42 14.30 -19.77
C ALA A 108 -12.64 12.98 -19.74
N GLU A 109 -12.12 12.53 -20.89
CA GLU A 109 -11.41 11.25 -20.99
C GLU A 109 -10.04 11.32 -20.31
N ALA A 110 -9.30 12.41 -20.53
CA ALA A 110 -8.02 12.65 -19.89
C ALA A 110 -8.17 12.82 -18.36
N ALA A 111 -9.20 13.54 -17.91
CA ALA A 111 -9.50 13.64 -16.47
C ALA A 111 -9.84 12.27 -15.85
N ALA A 112 -10.62 11.44 -16.56
CA ALA A 112 -10.95 10.07 -16.15
C ALA A 112 -9.73 9.16 -16.05
N ALA A 113 -8.80 9.26 -17.00
CA ALA A 113 -7.54 8.53 -16.94
C ALA A 113 -6.71 8.92 -15.72
N ILE A 114 -6.62 10.22 -15.40
CA ILE A 114 -5.90 10.71 -14.21
C ILE A 114 -6.56 10.18 -12.92
N LEU A 115 -7.88 10.31 -12.79
CA LEU A 115 -8.60 9.84 -11.61
C LEU A 115 -8.45 8.33 -11.42
N THR A 116 -8.59 7.56 -12.51
CA THR A 116 -8.42 6.10 -12.50
C THR A 116 -7.02 5.72 -12.02
N ASN A 117 -5.98 6.36 -12.55
CA ASN A 117 -4.60 6.11 -12.11
C ASN A 117 -4.40 6.37 -10.61
N LEU A 118 -4.98 7.45 -10.07
CA LEU A 118 -4.89 7.76 -8.64
C LEU A 118 -5.56 6.68 -7.79
N LEU A 119 -6.75 6.23 -8.20
CA LEU A 119 -7.48 5.16 -7.50
C LEU A 119 -6.75 3.82 -7.59
N ASP A 120 -6.15 3.48 -8.74
CA ASP A 120 -5.36 2.26 -8.91
C ASP A 120 -4.16 2.24 -7.96
N ARG A 121 -3.49 3.39 -7.80
CA ARG A 121 -2.37 3.54 -6.87
C ARG A 121 -2.81 3.38 -5.41
N LEU A 122 -3.95 3.96 -5.04
CA LEU A 122 -4.52 3.77 -3.69
C LEU A 122 -4.83 2.30 -3.41
N GLU A 123 -5.44 1.60 -4.36
CA GLU A 123 -5.75 0.18 -4.24
C GLU A 123 -4.49 -0.67 -4.14
N ALA A 124 -3.46 -0.37 -4.94
CA ALA A 124 -2.17 -1.04 -4.87
C ALA A 124 -1.47 -0.85 -3.52
N HIS A 125 -1.47 0.37 -2.97
CA HIS A 125 -0.91 0.65 -1.64
C HIS A 125 -1.60 -0.18 -0.56
N ARG A 126 -2.93 -0.29 -0.61
CA ARG A 126 -3.68 -1.08 0.38
C ARG A 126 -3.47 -2.57 0.23
N ALA A 127 -3.43 -3.08 -1.00
CA ALA A 127 -3.14 -4.49 -1.25
C ALA A 127 -1.76 -4.86 -0.69
N ALA A 128 -0.75 -4.01 -0.91
CA ALA A 128 0.59 -4.19 -0.37
C ALA A 128 0.60 -4.17 1.17
N SER A 129 -0.10 -3.21 1.80
CA SER A 129 -0.21 -3.13 3.27
C SER A 129 -0.92 -4.36 3.87
N ALA A 130 -1.97 -4.86 3.21
CA ALA A 130 -2.67 -6.07 3.64
C ALA A 130 -1.82 -7.33 3.47
N GLU A 131 -1.02 -7.41 2.40
CA GLU A 131 -0.07 -8.51 2.18
C GLU A 131 1.03 -8.53 3.24
N LEU A 132 1.59 -7.36 3.56
CA LEU A 132 2.60 -7.21 4.60
C LEU A 132 2.07 -7.70 5.95
N ALA A 133 0.87 -7.25 6.36
CA ALA A 133 0.26 -7.67 7.62
C ALA A 133 0.00 -9.19 7.69
N ARG A 134 -0.37 -9.81 6.56
CA ARG A 134 -0.54 -11.26 6.48
C ARG A 134 0.81 -11.98 6.60
N ALA A 135 1.83 -11.53 5.87
CA ALA A 135 3.17 -12.11 5.93
C ALA A 135 3.78 -11.98 7.34
N GLU A 136 3.56 -10.86 8.02
CA GLU A 136 3.96 -10.68 9.42
C GLU A 136 3.26 -11.68 10.36
N ALA A 137 1.96 -11.90 10.19
CA ALA A 137 1.21 -12.89 10.96
C ALA A 137 1.68 -14.33 10.68
N GLU A 138 2.05 -14.65 9.44
CA GLU A 138 2.61 -15.96 9.08
C GLU A 138 3.97 -16.19 9.75
N ILE A 139 4.87 -15.20 9.71
CA ILE A 139 6.18 -15.27 10.39
C ILE A 139 6.01 -15.45 11.90
N GLN A 140 5.07 -14.74 12.52
CA GLN A 140 4.78 -14.87 13.95
C GLN A 140 4.20 -16.24 14.30
N GLY A 141 3.27 -16.77 13.49
CA GLY A 141 2.70 -18.10 13.69
C GLY A 141 3.73 -19.22 13.49
N GLU A 142 4.59 -19.12 12.48
CA GLU A 142 5.68 -20.08 12.26
C GLU A 142 6.70 -20.07 13.40
N ALA A 143 6.96 -18.92 14.01
CA ALA A 143 7.86 -18.82 15.17
C ALA A 143 7.30 -19.60 16.39
N ASP A 144 6.00 -19.47 16.69
CA ASP A 144 5.36 -20.19 17.80
C ASP A 144 5.27 -21.70 17.55
N GLU A 145 5.02 -22.13 16.31
CA GLU A 145 5.05 -23.56 15.95
C GLU A 145 6.48 -24.15 16.03
N GLY A 146 7.49 -23.40 15.60
CA GLY A 146 8.90 -23.81 15.68
C GLY A 146 9.40 -23.89 17.13
N LEU A 147 8.99 -22.96 17.98
CA LEU A 147 9.26 -22.98 19.42
C LEU A 147 8.55 -24.15 20.10
N THR A 148 7.28 -24.38 19.76
CA THR A 148 6.51 -25.51 20.29
C THR A 148 7.15 -26.84 19.92
N TRP A 149 7.61 -27.01 18.66
CA TRP A 149 8.30 -28.23 18.25
C TRP A 149 9.63 -28.41 19.01
N ARG A 150 10.46 -27.38 19.13
CA ARG A 150 11.71 -27.45 19.90
C ARG A 150 11.45 -27.78 21.37
N MET A 151 10.42 -27.20 21.98
CA MET A 151 10.02 -27.49 23.35
C MET A 151 9.54 -28.94 23.50
N GLN A 152 8.68 -29.42 22.60
CA GLN A 152 8.25 -30.82 22.57
C GLN A 152 9.42 -31.79 22.41
N GLN A 153 10.41 -31.46 21.57
CA GLN A 153 11.63 -32.27 21.43
C GLN A 153 12.47 -32.25 22.70
N ILE A 154 12.66 -31.10 23.36
CA ILE A 154 13.37 -31.00 24.64
C ILE A 154 12.65 -31.82 25.71
N THR A 155 11.32 -31.71 25.81
CA THR A 155 10.51 -32.50 26.75
C THR A 155 10.64 -34.01 26.47
N ARG A 156 10.60 -34.44 25.20
CA ARG A 156 10.78 -35.84 24.81
C ARG A 156 12.19 -36.36 25.14
N ALA A 157 13.22 -35.57 24.86
CA ALA A 157 14.60 -35.90 25.18
C ALA A 157 14.81 -36.03 26.70
N ARG A 158 14.24 -35.10 27.47
CA ARG A 158 14.29 -35.12 28.93
C ARG A 158 13.57 -36.32 29.53
N HIS A 159 12.35 -36.64 29.07
CA HIS A 159 11.62 -37.81 29.54
C HIS A 159 12.34 -39.13 29.22
N ARG A 160 13.05 -39.21 28.08
CA ARG A 160 13.90 -40.37 27.74
C ARG A 160 15.14 -40.48 28.64
N ALA A 161 15.74 -39.36 29.02
CA ALA A 161 16.88 -39.33 29.92
C ALA A 161 16.51 -39.63 31.39
N GLU A 162 15.30 -39.25 31.83
CA GLU A 162 14.81 -39.49 33.20
C GLU A 162 14.27 -40.92 33.43
N ARG A 163 14.00 -41.69 32.35
CA ARG A 163 13.64 -43.12 32.39
C ARG A 163 14.64 -43.96 31.57
N PRO A 164 15.87 -44.15 32.05
CA PRO A 164 16.72 -45.20 31.50
C PRO A 164 16.12 -46.54 31.92
N ASP A 165 15.72 -47.38 30.96
CA ASP A 165 15.35 -48.76 31.24
C ASP A 165 16.55 -49.44 31.90
N MET A 166 16.37 -49.84 33.16
CA MET A 166 17.38 -50.55 33.95
C MET A 166 17.35 -52.03 33.57
N GLU A 167 17.82 -52.37 32.38
CA GLU A 167 18.21 -53.73 32.04
C GLU A 167 19.38 -53.65 31.06
N ASP A 168 20.46 -54.33 31.42
CA ASP A 168 21.65 -54.62 30.60
C ASP A 168 22.85 -53.65 30.67
N SER A 169 23.84 -54.02 31.49
CA SER A 169 25.15 -53.36 31.55
C SER A 169 26.18 -53.98 30.60
N GLY A 170 25.81 -54.98 29.79
CA GLY A 170 26.65 -55.58 28.74
C GLY A 170 26.43 -54.96 27.35
N ASP A 171 25.19 -54.60 27.01
CA ASP A 171 24.79 -54.05 25.70
C ASP A 171 25.25 -52.60 25.43
N LEU A 172 25.64 -51.85 26.48
CA LEU A 172 25.96 -50.42 26.39
C LEU A 172 27.07 -50.05 25.39
N ASN A 173 28.00 -50.95 25.06
CA ASN A 173 29.07 -50.64 24.11
C ASN A 173 28.68 -50.92 22.66
N GLU A 174 27.92 -51.98 22.38
CA GLU A 174 27.38 -52.25 21.05
C GLU A 174 26.30 -51.23 20.67
N ASP A 175 25.45 -50.84 21.63
CA ASP A 175 24.47 -49.78 21.44
C ASP A 175 25.11 -48.40 21.25
N ARG A 176 26.27 -48.12 21.89
CA ARG A 176 26.97 -46.85 21.69
C ARG A 176 27.48 -46.70 20.26
N ASP A 177 28.04 -47.78 19.71
CA ASP A 177 28.58 -47.76 18.36
C ASP A 177 27.45 -47.73 17.31
N ALA A 178 26.35 -48.45 17.56
CA ALA A 178 25.14 -48.39 16.74
C ALA A 178 24.44 -47.01 16.80
N LEU A 179 24.32 -46.41 17.99
CA LEU A 179 23.78 -45.07 18.20
C LEU A 179 24.66 -44.01 17.55
N SER A 180 25.99 -44.16 17.61
CA SER A 180 26.94 -43.27 16.94
C SER A 180 26.76 -43.30 15.42
N ALA A 181 26.62 -44.49 14.84
CA ALA A 181 26.34 -44.65 13.41
C ALA A 181 24.98 -44.05 13.01
N GLN A 182 23.96 -44.21 13.86
CA GLN A 182 22.64 -43.63 13.63
C GLN A 182 22.64 -42.09 13.74
N LEU A 183 23.35 -41.52 14.72
CA LEU A 183 23.53 -40.08 14.86
C LEU A 183 24.34 -39.48 13.70
N GLN A 184 25.37 -40.19 13.22
CA GLN A 184 26.10 -39.80 12.02
C GLN A 184 25.19 -39.79 10.79
N THR A 185 24.33 -40.79 10.64
CA THR A 185 23.33 -40.83 9.56
C THR A 185 22.37 -39.65 9.67
N TRP A 186 21.98 -39.29 10.88
CA TRP A 186 21.09 -38.16 11.13
C TRP A 186 21.73 -36.78 10.90
N LEU A 187 23.00 -36.63 11.24
CA LEU A 187 23.75 -35.41 10.94
C LEU A 187 23.96 -35.24 9.43
N SER A 188 24.27 -36.35 8.75
CA SER A 188 24.52 -36.40 7.30
C SER A 188 23.25 -36.16 6.47
N GLY A 189 22.09 -36.52 7.01
CA GLY A 189 20.79 -36.41 6.33
C GLY A 189 20.13 -35.03 6.39
N GLU A 190 20.77 -34.01 6.98
CA GLU A 190 20.21 -32.66 7.16
C GLU A 190 18.77 -32.65 7.70
N ILE A 191 18.41 -33.57 8.61
CA ILE A 191 17.01 -33.83 9.02
C ILE A 191 16.35 -32.61 9.71
N TRP A 192 17.15 -31.60 10.05
CA TRP A 192 16.70 -30.31 10.58
C TRP A 192 16.05 -29.40 9.51
N ARG A 193 16.06 -29.78 8.23
CA ARG A 193 15.31 -29.09 7.17
C ARG A 193 13.89 -29.65 7.09
N LYS A 194 12.90 -28.81 7.40
CA LYS A 194 11.46 -29.12 7.23
C LYS A 194 11.23 -29.48 5.75
N PRO A 195 10.64 -30.65 5.41
CA PRO A 195 10.39 -31.00 4.03
C PRO A 195 9.37 -30.02 3.43
N PRO A 196 9.54 -29.60 2.16
CA PRO A 196 8.62 -28.69 1.51
C PRO A 196 7.25 -29.35 1.39
N ARG A 197 6.20 -28.60 1.74
CA ARG A 197 4.81 -29.07 1.67
C ARG A 197 4.43 -29.32 0.20
N ARG A 198 3.82 -30.49 -0.06
CA ARG A 198 3.20 -30.86 -1.33
C ARG A 198 1.72 -30.53 -1.31
#